data_AF-A0A6J2YP53-F1
#
_entry.id   AF-A0A6J2YP53-F1
#
_cell.length_a   1.000
_cell.length_b   1.000
_cell.length_c   1.000
_cell.angle_alpha   90.00
_cell.angle_beta   90.00
_cell.angle_gamma   90.00
#
_symmetry.space_group_name_H-M   'P 1'
#
loop_
_entity.id
_entity.type
_entity.pdbx_description
1 polymer ?
#
loop_
_entity_poly.entity_id
_entity_poly.type
_entity_poly.pdbx_seq_one_letter_code
_entity_poly.pdbx_strand_id
1 'polypeptide(L)'
;MDSEMAGPSGIRAMTRREIFDLMSAQNRLDINEKLEFVENHLATLEPYSDEQIKEIKHKFTYVKSEIKRRWIAAKQRPDLFGKNNQTWLRGVFELPKVQTKPGQPKKLFEEASERTKRRKTEELRLSDSPNKIIYAFILIEPKDSILKRFSVINNFGQVDPANTPLCTGFLRVV
;
A
#
# COMPACT_ATOMS: atom_id res chain seq x y z
N MET A 1 15.76 -4.61 -23.09
CA MET A 1 16.27 -3.22 -23.00
C MET A 1 15.68 -2.66 -21.74
N ASP A 2 16.42 -2.81 -20.66
CA ASP A 2 15.99 -2.49 -19.31
C ASP A 2 16.38 -1.05 -19.01
N SER A 3 15.39 -0.19 -18.80
CA SER A 3 15.60 1.22 -18.46
C SER A 3 14.87 1.54 -17.16
N GLU A 4 15.27 0.88 -16.08
CA GLU A 4 14.99 1.33 -14.71
C GLU A 4 16.23 2.05 -14.15
N MET A 5 16.38 3.31 -14.56
CA MET A 5 17.23 4.28 -13.85
C MET A 5 16.30 5.39 -13.36
N ALA A 6 15.64 5.16 -12.23
CA ALA A 6 14.82 6.18 -11.56
C ALA A 6 15.36 6.41 -10.15
N GLY A 7 16.11 7.50 -9.97
CA GLY A 7 16.33 8.08 -8.65
C GLY A 7 15.00 8.54 -8.01
N PRO A 8 15.04 9.11 -6.78
CA PRO A 8 13.86 9.48 -5.99
C PRO A 8 13.14 10.74 -6.52
N SER A 9 13.12 10.91 -7.83
CA SER A 9 12.27 11.87 -8.51
C SER A 9 10.82 11.49 -8.24
N GLY A 10 10.09 12.32 -7.49
CA GLY A 10 8.64 12.17 -7.25
C GLY A 10 7.78 12.36 -8.51
N ILE A 11 8.34 12.06 -9.68
CA ILE A 11 7.77 12.31 -11.00
C ILE A 11 7.92 11.02 -11.81
N ARG A 12 6.80 10.56 -12.37
CA ARG A 12 6.74 9.49 -13.36
C ARG A 12 6.67 10.13 -14.74
N ALA A 13 7.73 9.96 -15.53
CA ALA A 13 7.74 10.38 -16.92
C ALA A 13 7.00 9.33 -17.77
N MET A 14 6.07 9.80 -18.60
CA MET A 14 5.38 9.03 -19.62
C MET A 14 5.55 9.75 -20.96
N THR A 15 5.72 9.03 -22.05
CA THR A 15 5.80 9.63 -23.38
C THR A 15 4.40 9.92 -23.93
N ARG A 16 4.28 10.97 -24.75
CA ARG A 16 3.03 11.26 -25.47
C ARG A 16 2.64 10.14 -26.44
N ARG A 17 3.62 9.32 -26.86
CA ARG A 17 3.38 8.09 -27.61
C ARG A 17 2.59 7.06 -26.81
N GLU A 18 2.96 6.79 -25.57
CA GLU A 18 2.20 5.87 -24.72
C GLU A 18 0.77 6.35 -24.49
N ILE A 19 0.58 7.67 -24.32
CA ILE A 19 -0.76 8.29 -24.25
C ILE A 19 -1.55 8.02 -25.53
N PHE A 20 -0.92 8.17 -26.70
CA PHE A 20 -1.57 7.90 -27.98
C PHE A 20 -1.85 6.41 -28.20
N ASP A 21 -0.97 5.52 -27.77
CA ASP A 21 -1.16 4.08 -27.88
C ASP A 21 -2.31 3.61 -26.98
N LEU A 22 -2.43 4.15 -25.76
CA LEU A 22 -3.57 3.95 -24.86
C LEU A 22 -4.88 4.43 -25.48
N MET A 23 -4.86 5.60 -26.12
CA MET A 23 -6.01 6.14 -26.86
C MET A 23 -6.39 5.23 -28.03
N SER A 24 -5.40 4.74 -28.78
CA SER A 24 -5.60 3.95 -30.01
C SER A 24 -6.05 2.52 -29.73
N ALA A 25 -5.67 1.95 -28.57
CA ALA A 25 -6.13 0.64 -28.11
C ALA A 25 -7.65 0.61 -27.82
N GLN A 26 -8.29 1.77 -27.63
CA GLN A 26 -9.72 1.84 -27.40
C GLN A 26 -10.52 1.75 -28.71
N ASN A 27 -11.48 0.83 -28.76
CA ASN A 27 -12.38 0.62 -29.91
C ASN A 27 -13.53 1.66 -30.01
N ARG A 28 -13.40 2.82 -29.37
CA ARG A 28 -14.43 3.88 -29.43
C ARG A 28 -14.36 4.61 -30.77
N LEU A 29 -15.47 5.23 -31.19
CA LEU A 29 -15.51 6.03 -32.42
C LEU A 29 -15.17 7.50 -32.16
N ASP A 30 -15.62 8.05 -31.03
CA ASP A 30 -15.36 9.45 -30.70
C ASP A 30 -14.00 9.67 -30.03
N ILE A 31 -13.28 10.68 -30.51
CA ILE A 31 -11.99 11.09 -29.95
C ILE A 31 -12.13 11.68 -28.55
N ASN A 32 -13.21 12.41 -28.26
CA ASN A 32 -13.35 13.03 -26.94
C ASN A 32 -13.55 11.96 -25.88
N GLU A 33 -14.41 10.97 -26.15
CA GLU A 33 -14.59 9.82 -25.27
C GLU A 33 -13.28 9.04 -25.05
N LYS A 34 -12.47 8.84 -26.10
CA LYS A 34 -11.14 8.20 -25.94
C LYS A 34 -10.23 9.02 -25.04
N LEU A 35 -10.21 10.33 -25.21
CA LEU A 35 -9.37 11.22 -24.42
C LEU A 35 -9.85 11.31 -22.96
N GLU A 36 -11.15 11.29 -22.71
CA GLU A 36 -11.72 11.19 -21.36
C GLU A 36 -11.38 9.87 -20.69
N PHE A 37 -11.42 8.77 -21.44
CA PHE A 37 -10.95 7.49 -20.94
C PHE A 37 -9.48 7.56 -20.50
N VAL A 38 -8.61 8.11 -21.35
CA VAL A 38 -7.19 8.26 -21.01
C VAL A 38 -7.01 9.17 -19.80
N GLU A 39 -7.72 10.29 -19.73
CA GLU A 39 -7.69 11.21 -18.58
C GLU A 39 -8.07 10.51 -17.26
N ASN A 40 -9.15 9.73 -17.28
CA ASN A 40 -9.61 8.97 -16.12
C ASN A 40 -8.66 7.81 -15.79
N HIS A 41 -8.06 7.18 -16.79
CA HIS A 41 -7.07 6.15 -16.60
C HIS A 41 -5.82 6.71 -15.92
N LEU A 42 -5.31 7.86 -16.38
CA LEU A 42 -4.18 8.55 -15.76
C LEU A 42 -4.46 8.93 -14.30
N ALA A 43 -5.68 9.35 -13.99
CA ALA A 43 -6.09 9.69 -12.63
C ALA A 43 -6.27 8.46 -11.71
N THR A 44 -6.34 7.24 -12.25
CA THR A 44 -6.52 5.99 -11.48
C THR A 44 -5.29 5.09 -11.46
N LEU A 45 -4.16 5.51 -12.06
CA LEU A 45 -2.92 4.73 -12.09
C LEU A 45 -2.34 4.47 -10.69
N GLU A 46 -2.44 5.44 -9.80
CA GLU A 46 -1.93 5.38 -8.43
C GLU A 46 -2.99 5.99 -7.47
N PRO A 47 -2.91 5.72 -6.16
CA PRO A 47 -3.79 6.36 -5.17
C PRO A 47 -3.41 7.83 -4.98
N TYR A 48 -3.73 8.66 -5.98
CA TYR A 48 -3.49 10.10 -5.99
C TYR A 48 -4.44 10.83 -5.03
N SER A 49 -3.97 11.93 -4.45
CA SER A 49 -4.87 12.87 -3.74
C SER A 49 -5.73 13.67 -4.71
N ASP A 50 -6.81 14.26 -4.22
CA ASP A 50 -7.70 15.09 -5.05
C ASP A 50 -6.97 16.27 -5.70
N GLU A 51 -5.97 16.84 -5.02
CA GLU A 51 -5.13 17.92 -5.57
C GLU A 51 -4.25 17.42 -6.72
N GLN A 52 -3.66 16.23 -6.57
CA GLN A 52 -2.83 15.62 -7.62
C GLN A 52 -3.67 15.25 -8.84
N ILE A 53 -4.89 14.73 -8.64
CA ILE A 53 -5.82 14.44 -9.73
C ILE A 53 -6.17 15.72 -10.49
N LYS A 54 -6.46 16.83 -9.78
CA LYS A 54 -6.71 18.13 -10.43
C LYS A 54 -5.51 18.61 -11.23
N GLU A 55 -4.30 18.47 -10.69
CA GLU A 55 -3.06 18.83 -11.39
C GLU A 55 -2.85 18.00 -12.66
N ILE A 56 -3.06 16.68 -12.59
CA ILE A 56 -2.97 15.77 -13.73
C ILE A 56 -3.95 16.19 -14.82
N LYS A 57 -5.23 16.43 -14.47
CA LYS A 57 -6.25 16.87 -15.42
C LYS A 57 -5.92 18.22 -16.06
N HIS A 58 -5.41 19.16 -15.26
CA HIS A 58 -4.98 20.46 -15.75
C HIS A 58 -3.84 20.32 -16.76
N LYS A 59 -2.77 19.58 -16.42
CA LYS A 59 -1.64 19.30 -17.33
C LYS A 59 -2.09 18.56 -18.59
N PHE A 60 -3.03 17.62 -18.44
CA PHE A 60 -3.56 16.84 -19.56
C PHE A 60 -4.41 17.68 -20.52
N THR A 61 -5.01 18.78 -20.07
CA THR A 61 -5.83 19.66 -20.93
C THR A 61 -5.06 20.18 -22.15
N TYR A 62 -3.80 20.56 -21.97
CA TYR A 62 -2.93 21.00 -23.07
C TYR A 62 -2.61 19.84 -24.04
N VAL A 63 -2.32 18.66 -23.51
CA VAL A 63 -2.06 17.47 -24.34
C VAL A 63 -3.32 17.08 -25.12
N LYS A 64 -4.48 17.13 -24.48
CA LYS A 64 -5.79 16.84 -25.05
C LYS A 64 -6.09 17.73 -26.25
N SER A 65 -5.86 19.04 -26.15
CA SER A 65 -6.09 19.98 -27.26
C SER A 65 -5.11 19.76 -28.42
N GLU A 66 -3.83 19.51 -28.12
CA GLU A 66 -2.83 19.19 -29.14
C GLU A 66 -3.14 17.89 -29.89
N ILE A 67 -3.56 16.83 -29.18
CA ILE A 67 -3.98 15.57 -29.80
C ILE A 67 -5.14 15.82 -30.74
N LYS A 68 -6.20 16.53 -30.32
CA LYS A 68 -7.35 16.84 -31.18
C LYS A 68 -6.93 17.59 -32.45
N ARG A 69 -6.13 18.64 -32.30
CA ARG A 69 -5.65 19.44 -33.45
C ARG A 69 -4.86 18.58 -34.43
N ARG A 70 -3.93 17.77 -33.93
CA ARG A 70 -3.07 16.89 -34.76
C ARG A 70 -3.86 15.71 -35.34
N TRP A 71 -4.89 15.23 -34.66
CA TRP A 71 -5.77 14.17 -35.12
C TRP A 71 -6.57 14.60 -36.34
N ILE A 72 -7.12 15.82 -36.30
CA ILE A 72 -7.80 16.43 -37.45
C ILE A 72 -6.81 16.63 -38.61
N ALA A 73 -5.61 17.16 -38.33
CA ALA A 73 -4.57 17.33 -39.36
C ALA A 73 -4.13 16.00 -40.00
N ALA A 74 -4.14 14.91 -39.24
CA ALA A 74 -3.86 13.56 -39.71
C ALA A 74 -5.06 12.86 -40.38
N LYS A 75 -6.15 13.59 -40.66
CA LYS A 75 -7.40 13.06 -41.23
C LYS A 75 -7.98 11.90 -40.42
N GLN A 76 -7.80 11.92 -39.11
CA GLN A 76 -8.30 10.90 -38.19
C GLN A 76 -7.77 9.48 -38.47
N ARG A 77 -6.62 9.35 -39.16
CA ARG A 77 -6.00 8.06 -39.43
C ARG A 77 -4.82 7.84 -38.47
N PRO A 78 -4.82 6.76 -37.68
CA PRO A 78 -3.76 6.51 -36.70
C PRO A 78 -2.38 6.36 -37.37
N ASP A 79 -2.31 5.73 -38.55
CA ASP A 79 -1.07 5.54 -39.30
C ASP A 79 -0.42 6.87 -39.70
N LEU A 80 -1.24 7.82 -40.17
CA LEU A 80 -0.78 9.16 -40.56
C LEU A 80 -0.42 9.99 -39.34
N PHE A 81 -1.18 9.85 -38.26
CA PHE A 81 -0.91 10.55 -37.01
C PHE A 81 0.46 10.17 -36.45
N GLY A 82 0.75 8.87 -36.41
CA GLY A 82 2.04 8.35 -35.99
C GLY A 82 3.18 8.90 -36.85
N LYS A 83 3.09 8.81 -38.18
CA LYS A 83 4.15 9.26 -39.10
C LYS A 83 4.41 10.76 -39.03
N ASN A 84 3.36 11.58 -39.02
CA ASN A 84 3.49 13.04 -39.10
C ASN A 84 3.91 13.68 -37.77
N ASN A 85 3.63 13.04 -36.63
CA ASN A 85 3.83 13.64 -35.31
C ASN A 85 4.95 12.96 -34.49
N GLN A 86 5.84 12.18 -35.12
CA GLN A 86 6.90 11.43 -34.41
C GLN A 86 7.72 12.29 -33.44
N THR A 87 8.14 13.48 -33.85
CA THR A 87 8.93 14.40 -33.02
C THR A 87 8.16 14.87 -31.79
N TRP A 88 6.87 15.16 -31.95
CA TRP A 88 6.00 15.58 -30.86
C TRP A 88 5.66 14.42 -29.90
N LEU A 89 5.45 13.22 -30.45
CA LEU A 89 5.15 11.99 -29.70
C LEU A 89 6.30 11.54 -28.79
N ARG A 90 7.55 11.87 -29.14
CA ARG A 90 8.72 11.64 -28.29
C ARG A 90 8.76 12.55 -27.05
N GLY A 91 7.93 13.59 -27.01
CA GLY A 91 7.88 14.48 -25.87
C GLY A 91 7.39 13.79 -24.60
N VAL A 92 7.93 14.25 -23.47
CA VAL A 92 7.63 13.72 -22.15
C VAL A 92 6.39 14.43 -21.56
N PHE A 93 5.62 13.66 -20.82
CA PHE A 93 4.50 14.06 -19.99
C PHE A 93 4.79 13.59 -18.56
N GLU A 94 4.81 14.53 -17.63
CA GLU A 94 5.22 14.29 -16.26
C GLU A 94 4.00 14.13 -15.36
N LEU A 95 3.88 12.96 -14.76
CA LEU A 95 2.89 12.65 -13.74
C LEU A 95 3.54 12.72 -12.36
N PRO A 96 2.82 13.20 -11.32
CA PRO A 96 3.27 13.02 -9.96
C PRO A 96 3.37 11.51 -9.68
N LYS A 97 4.43 11.10 -8.98
CA LYS A 97 4.60 9.73 -8.48
C LYS A 97 4.30 9.75 -6.99
N VAL A 98 3.41 8.86 -6.54
CA VAL A 98 3.16 8.69 -5.12
C VAL A 98 4.45 8.18 -4.48
N GLN A 99 5.10 9.05 -3.70
CA GLN A 99 6.27 8.66 -2.95
C GLN A 99 5.83 7.79 -1.78
N THR A 100 5.90 6.47 -1.93
CA THR A 100 5.95 5.58 -0.77
C THR A 100 7.28 5.83 -0.09
N LYS A 101 7.30 6.67 0.96
CA LYS A 101 8.47 6.83 1.81
C LYS A 101 8.89 5.42 2.27
N PRO A 102 10.11 4.95 1.95
CA PRO A 102 10.56 3.65 2.42
C PRO A 102 10.65 3.74 3.94
N GLY A 103 9.65 3.19 4.62
CA GLY A 103 9.68 3.01 6.06
C GLY A 103 10.72 1.95 6.42
N GLN A 104 11.15 1.96 7.68
CA GLN A 104 11.95 0.85 8.20
C GLN A 104 11.19 -0.47 7.98
N PRO A 105 11.83 -1.51 7.40
CA PRO A 105 11.22 -2.82 7.26
C PRO A 105 10.70 -3.31 8.61
N LYS A 106 9.41 -3.65 8.67
CA LYS A 106 8.81 -4.16 9.91
C LYS A 106 9.30 -5.58 10.13
N LYS A 107 9.98 -5.83 11.25
CA LYS A 107 10.25 -7.18 11.72
C LYS A 107 8.94 -7.95 11.91
N LEU A 108 8.99 -9.26 11.66
CA LEU A 108 7.89 -10.18 12.00
C LEU A 108 7.53 -10.02 13.47
N PHE A 109 6.26 -10.30 13.82
CA PHE A 109 5.80 -10.12 15.20
C PHE A 109 6.59 -10.99 16.19
N GLU A 110 6.94 -12.20 15.79
CA GLU A 110 7.70 -13.18 16.59
C GLU A 110 9.11 -12.68 16.94
N GLU A 111 9.78 -12.07 15.97
CA GLU A 111 11.13 -11.51 16.06
C GLU A 111 11.19 -10.12 16.71
N ALA A 112 10.03 -9.52 16.97
CA ALA A 112 9.97 -8.22 17.62
C ALA A 112 10.33 -8.33 19.11
N SER A 113 10.95 -7.27 19.66
CA SER A 113 11.20 -7.20 21.10
C SER A 113 9.90 -7.24 21.91
N GLU A 114 9.95 -7.74 23.15
CA GLU A 114 8.80 -7.76 24.05
C GLU A 114 8.12 -6.39 24.20
N ARG A 115 8.92 -5.31 24.28
CA ARG A 115 8.40 -3.94 24.31
C ARG A 115 7.59 -3.61 23.06
N THR A 116 8.10 -3.96 21.88
CA THR A 116 7.43 -3.72 20.60
C THR A 116 6.16 -4.55 20.47
N LYS A 117 6.18 -5.81 20.91
CA LYS A 117 5.00 -6.69 20.93
C LYS A 117 3.89 -6.07 21.79
N ARG A 118 4.23 -5.65 23.02
CA ARG A 118 3.28 -4.99 23.94
C ARG A 118 2.61 -3.77 23.30
N ARG A 119 3.39 -2.91 22.65
CA ARG A 119 2.88 -1.72 21.94
C ARG A 119 1.99 -2.10 20.74
N LYS A 120 2.37 -3.11 19.94
CA LYS A 120 1.55 -3.57 18.81
C LYS A 120 0.20 -4.16 19.25
N THR A 121 0.13 -4.73 20.46
CA THR A 121 -1.10 -5.32 21.02
C THR A 121 -1.90 -4.36 21.91
N GLU A 122 -1.48 -3.09 22.03
CA GLU A 122 -2.05 -2.13 22.98
C GLU A 122 -3.52 -1.80 22.66
N GLU A 123 -3.82 -1.53 21.38
CA GLU A 123 -5.19 -1.27 20.93
C GLU A 123 -6.13 -2.43 21.25
N LEU A 124 -5.70 -3.67 20.98
CA LEU A 124 -6.47 -4.88 21.29
C LEU A 124 -6.74 -5.05 22.78
N ARG A 125 -5.81 -4.65 23.65
CA ARG A 125 -5.99 -4.72 25.11
C ARG A 125 -6.94 -3.65 25.65
N LEU A 126 -7.05 -2.53 24.95
CA LEU A 126 -7.93 -1.43 25.33
C LEU A 126 -9.34 -1.60 24.76
N SER A 127 -9.47 -2.17 23.56
CA SER A 127 -10.75 -2.32 22.88
C SER A 127 -11.55 -3.54 23.31
N ASP A 128 -10.88 -4.64 23.66
CA ASP A 128 -11.54 -5.92 23.91
C ASP A 128 -11.56 -6.34 25.37
N SER A 129 -12.64 -7.05 25.74
CA SER A 129 -12.73 -7.76 27.02
C SER A 129 -11.66 -8.87 27.08
N PRO A 130 -10.95 -9.04 28.22
CA PRO A 130 -9.96 -10.10 28.39
C PRO A 130 -10.48 -11.50 28.02
N ASN A 131 -11.77 -11.74 28.24
CA ASN A 131 -12.42 -13.01 27.94
C ASN A 131 -12.45 -13.29 26.43
N LYS A 132 -12.69 -12.29 25.59
CA LYS A 132 -12.72 -12.48 24.13
C LYS A 132 -11.35 -12.85 23.58
N ILE A 133 -10.29 -12.26 24.14
CA ILE A 133 -8.90 -12.55 23.77
C ILE A 133 -8.57 -14.01 24.13
N ILE A 134 -8.99 -14.46 25.33
CA ILE A 134 -8.80 -15.84 25.78
C ILE A 134 -9.57 -16.82 24.88
N TYR A 135 -10.84 -16.53 24.56
CA TYR A 135 -11.63 -17.39 23.67
C TYR A 135 -11.05 -17.47 22.26
N ALA A 136 -10.57 -16.35 21.70
CA ALA A 136 -9.90 -16.34 20.40
C ALA A 136 -8.62 -17.19 20.41
N PHE A 137 -7.83 -17.12 21.49
CA PHE A 137 -6.63 -17.94 21.65
C PHE A 137 -6.95 -19.44 21.66
N ILE A 138 -8.02 -19.85 22.37
CA ILE A 138 -8.46 -21.25 22.44
C ILE A 138 -8.96 -21.78 21.10
N LEU A 139 -9.58 -20.91 20.28
CA LEU A 139 -10.15 -21.30 18.98
C LEU A 139 -9.12 -21.38 17.84
N ILE A 140 -8.02 -20.63 17.95
CA ILE A 140 -6.98 -20.55 16.92
C ILE A 140 -5.90 -21.64 17.09
N GLU A 141 -5.62 -22.08 18.32
CA GLU A 141 -4.67 -23.16 18.54
C GLU A 141 -5.29 -24.55 18.23
N PRO A 142 -4.61 -25.43 17.46
CA PRO A 142 -5.06 -26.81 17.30
C PRO A 142 -5.06 -27.51 18.67
N LYS A 143 -6.11 -28.31 18.95
CA LYS A 143 -6.35 -28.94 20.26
C LYS A 143 -5.13 -29.71 20.83
N ASP A 144 -4.23 -30.16 19.97
CA ASP A 144 -3.03 -30.91 20.31
C ASP A 144 -1.87 -30.06 20.87
N SER A 145 -1.81 -28.73 20.61
CA SER A 145 -0.80 -27.83 21.18
C SER A 145 -1.18 -27.30 22.56
N ILE A 146 -2.49 -27.12 22.79
CA ILE A 146 -3.07 -26.60 24.02
C ILE A 146 -2.74 -27.55 25.20
N LEU A 147 -2.95 -28.85 25.02
CA LEU A 147 -2.70 -29.86 26.07
C LEU A 147 -1.23 -29.94 26.50
N LYS A 148 -0.29 -29.72 25.57
CA LYS A 148 1.17 -29.69 25.88
C LYS A 148 1.60 -28.42 26.62
N ARG A 149 0.94 -27.27 26.39
CA ARG A 149 1.26 -26.03 27.11
C ARG A 149 0.63 -25.97 28.50
N PHE A 150 -0.60 -26.49 28.66
CA PHE A 150 -1.23 -26.60 29.98
C PHE A 150 -0.50 -27.59 30.91
N SER A 151 0.13 -28.64 30.39
CA SER A 151 0.97 -29.53 31.22
C SER A 151 2.25 -28.85 31.74
N VAL A 152 2.74 -27.79 31.09
CA VAL A 152 3.92 -27.03 31.55
C VAL A 152 3.53 -26.01 32.63
N ILE A 153 2.33 -25.41 32.55
CA ILE A 153 1.86 -24.43 33.54
C ILE A 153 1.52 -25.11 34.88
N ASN A 154 0.96 -26.32 34.86
CA ASN A 154 0.64 -27.07 36.09
C ASN A 154 1.87 -27.61 36.85
N ASN A 155 3.08 -27.53 36.27
CA ASN A 155 4.31 -27.93 36.95
C ASN A 155 4.99 -26.80 37.76
N PHE A 156 4.43 -25.59 37.78
CA PHE A 156 4.88 -24.53 38.69
C PHE A 156 4.23 -24.58 40.09
N GLY A 157 3.47 -25.63 40.37
CA GLY A 157 2.65 -25.79 41.58
C GLY A 157 3.09 -26.89 42.56
N GLN A 158 4.32 -27.41 42.48
CA GLN A 158 4.88 -28.24 43.55
C GLN A 158 5.87 -27.41 44.38
N VAL A 159 5.32 -26.68 45.34
CA VAL A 159 6.09 -26.18 46.48
C VAL A 159 6.07 -27.30 47.52
N ASP A 160 7.21 -27.97 47.70
CA ASP A 160 7.41 -28.97 48.75
C ASP A 160 7.18 -28.33 50.14
N PRO A 161 6.31 -28.88 51.00
CA PRO A 161 6.04 -28.32 52.33
C PRO A 161 7.15 -28.60 53.37
N ALA A 162 8.36 -28.96 52.97
CA ALA A 162 9.39 -29.48 53.88
C ALA A 162 10.62 -28.57 54.09
N ASN A 163 10.63 -27.31 53.63
CA ASN A 163 11.80 -26.45 53.84
C ASN A 163 11.44 -25.00 54.19
N THR A 164 10.95 -24.80 55.41
CA THR A 164 10.97 -23.52 56.11
C THR A 164 12.28 -23.39 56.90
N PRO A 165 13.10 -22.35 56.69
CA PRO A 165 13.86 -21.75 57.76
C PRO A 165 13.04 -20.62 58.40
N LEU A 166 12.86 -20.74 59.70
CA LEU A 166 12.39 -19.71 60.63
C LEU A 166 13.05 -18.36 60.33
N CYS A 167 12.24 -17.32 60.13
CA CYS A 167 12.56 -15.96 60.56
C CYS A 167 11.27 -15.20 60.89
N THR A 168 11.08 -15.10 62.20
CA THR A 168 10.18 -14.26 63.00
C THR A 168 10.01 -12.82 62.54
N GLY A 169 8.81 -12.25 62.78
CA GLY A 169 8.60 -10.79 62.84
C GLY A 169 7.17 -10.36 62.45
N PHE A 170 6.14 -10.72 63.22
CA PHE A 170 5.40 -9.83 64.14
C PHE A 170 4.55 -8.71 63.48
N LEU A 171 3.21 -8.85 63.63
CA LEU A 171 2.11 -7.88 63.87
C LEU A 171 2.20 -6.45 63.26
N ARG A 172 1.11 -5.81 62.80
CA ARG A 172 -0.20 -5.70 63.45
C ARG A 172 -1.23 -5.05 62.50
N VAL A 173 -2.46 -5.53 62.61
CA VAL A 173 -3.72 -4.91 62.20
C VAL A 173 -3.97 -3.60 62.97
N VAL A 174 -4.40 -2.53 62.28
CA VAL A 174 -5.66 -1.79 62.50
C VAL A 174 -6.12 -1.28 61.14
#